data_AF-A0A968H0E8-F1
#
_entry.id   AF-A0A968H0E8-F1
#
_cell.length_a   1.000
_cell.length_b   1.000
_cell.length_c   1.000
_cell.angle_alpha   90.00
_cell.angle_beta   90.00
_cell.angle_gamma   90.00
#
_symmetry.space_group_name_H-M   'P 1'
#
loop_
_entity.id
_entity.type
_entity.pdbx_description
1 polymer ?
#
loop_
_entity_poly.entity_id
_entity_poly.type
_entity_poly.pdbx_seq_one_letter_code
_entity_poly.pdbx_strand_id
1 'polypeptide(L)'
;DVVCDLLLAENLRLNQVTPGPHLDGIRRFYRHPVAMVGTDSTFVGAKLSPRTYGSYPRILGQFVRDEALLGLEEAVAKMTSMPATRLSLRDRGRIEDGLVADLVVFDPATVRSNATYEEPRRFPDGIEHVLVDGTLVVADGRHTGATPGRALRRGRDCADGWRRGLPRGLRPRSRRLPSRPRDSPGRRGAGDEEPDRFPGPSRVRLAVAAADVHRGARRRDRARDRTATRGPLAPLERGRPPVSGNVAAPPRAGEGRRGRSRGRGVASRSRSGGGAMGMIPEPERHPAPRTDLSDRGLVEAIEADQIANRITDAEIPVEIHLDGDVAWGLAPMADTFRNVVLSARFTAADAERRIATIVEAYRRAGTGFVWWVAPSDLPADLGSRLLTAGMTHEGSAPAMAADLDDVPLEEPPPAGLEIVPVTDTATLDEFLEVIAADWLEWAAGEHTPVQRRTLAAWRREIPLRFAREPVPLRWIGRADGRVVATSRACIGAGVAGLYAISTLASHRGRGFGRAMTIAALRPAHSIGYRIGVLQSSDLGHRVYRKLGFRELFSYDIYVHPGPT
;
A
#
# COMPACT_ATOMS: atom_id res chain seq x y z
N ASP A 1 -22.48 1.09 12.46
CA ASP A 1 -23.95 0.99 12.48
C ASP A 1 -24.54 0.95 11.09
N VAL A 2 -24.68 2.08 10.37
CA VAL A 2 -25.32 2.12 9.02
C VAL A 2 -24.79 1.07 8.02
N VAL A 3 -23.47 0.85 7.95
CA VAL A 3 -22.88 -0.15 7.04
C VAL A 3 -23.25 -1.59 7.45
N CYS A 4 -23.29 -1.87 8.76
CA CYS A 4 -23.69 -3.18 9.28
C CYS A 4 -25.17 -3.44 9.03
N ASP A 5 -26.01 -2.43 9.25
CA ASP A 5 -27.45 -2.50 8.98
C ASP A 5 -27.72 -2.75 7.49
N LEU A 6 -26.99 -2.06 6.61
CA LEU A 6 -27.03 -2.27 5.17
C LEU A 6 -26.56 -3.68 4.79
N LEU A 7 -25.45 -4.17 5.35
CA LEU A 7 -24.94 -5.52 5.10
C LEU A 7 -25.93 -6.61 5.53
N LEU A 8 -26.58 -6.44 6.68
CA LEU A 8 -27.63 -7.36 7.15
C LEU A 8 -28.87 -7.29 6.27
N ALA A 9 -29.34 -6.08 5.94
CA ALA A 9 -30.51 -5.87 5.08
C ALA A 9 -30.33 -6.46 3.67
N GLU A 10 -29.11 -6.42 3.14
CA GLU A 10 -28.77 -6.89 1.79
C GLU A 10 -28.13 -8.29 1.79
N ASN A 11 -28.24 -9.04 2.89
CA ASN A 11 -27.72 -10.41 3.02
C ASN A 11 -26.25 -10.57 2.58
N LEU A 12 -25.41 -9.62 3.00
CA LEU A 12 -23.98 -9.52 2.68
C LEU A 12 -23.67 -9.39 1.17
N ARG A 13 -24.64 -9.02 0.33
CA ARG A 13 -24.48 -8.87 -1.14
C ARG A 13 -24.21 -7.43 -1.58
N LEU A 14 -23.82 -6.56 -0.66
CA LEU A 14 -23.43 -5.19 -0.99
C LEU A 14 -22.06 -5.16 -1.66
N ASN A 15 -21.97 -4.38 -2.73
CA ASN A 15 -20.73 -4.05 -3.40
C ASN A 15 -20.45 -2.56 -3.22
N GLN A 16 -19.21 -2.21 -2.87
CA GLN A 16 -18.78 -0.83 -2.78
C GLN A 16 -17.89 -0.52 -3.98
N VAL A 17 -18.20 0.58 -4.66
CA VAL A 17 -17.39 1.11 -5.75
C VAL A 17 -16.89 2.49 -5.33
N THR A 18 -15.57 2.62 -5.16
CA THR A 18 -14.91 3.89 -4.85
C THR A 18 -14.10 4.38 -6.05
N PRO A 19 -13.90 5.70 -6.19
CA PRO A 19 -12.88 6.23 -7.09
C PRO A 19 -11.53 5.61 -6.72
N GLY A 20 -10.90 4.93 -7.68
CA GLY A 20 -9.56 4.34 -7.52
C GLY A 20 -8.46 5.39 -7.32
N PRO A 21 -7.19 4.97 -7.16
CA PRO A 21 -6.08 5.87 -6.88
C PRO A 21 -5.97 6.99 -7.91
N HIS A 22 -5.42 8.13 -7.49
CA HIS A 22 -5.22 9.34 -8.29
C HIS A 22 -4.69 8.99 -9.69
N LEU A 23 -5.30 9.57 -10.75
CA LEU A 23 -4.94 9.33 -12.16
C LEU A 23 -3.43 9.47 -12.47
N ASP A 24 -2.68 10.25 -11.70
CA ASP A 24 -1.25 10.40 -11.93
C ASP A 24 -0.45 9.18 -11.44
N GLY A 25 -0.89 8.55 -10.35
CA GLY A 25 -0.35 7.27 -9.89
C GLY A 25 -0.60 6.15 -10.89
N ILE A 26 -1.79 6.13 -11.53
CA ILE A 26 -2.12 5.09 -12.52
C ILE A 26 -1.24 5.20 -13.77
N ARG A 27 -0.94 6.42 -14.24
CA ARG A 27 -0.04 6.64 -15.38
C ARG A 27 1.38 6.14 -15.10
N ARG A 28 1.89 6.43 -13.90
CA ARG A 28 3.22 5.95 -13.45
C ARG A 28 3.27 4.43 -13.37
N PHE A 29 2.20 3.81 -12.87
CA PHE A 29 2.08 2.35 -12.83
C PHE A 29 2.16 1.74 -14.24
N TYR A 30 1.37 2.24 -15.19
CA TYR A 30 1.36 1.68 -16.55
C TYR A 30 2.71 1.83 -17.27
N ARG A 31 3.41 2.96 -17.08
CA ARG A 31 4.76 3.19 -17.65
C ARG A 31 5.85 2.29 -17.07
N HIS A 32 5.63 1.68 -15.91
CA HIS A 32 6.68 0.90 -15.27
C HIS A 32 6.97 -0.37 -16.10
N PRO A 33 8.23 -0.70 -16.44
CA PRO A 33 8.55 -1.79 -17.37
C PRO A 33 7.94 -3.14 -16.98
N VAL A 34 7.91 -3.45 -15.68
CA VAL A 34 7.38 -4.73 -15.16
C VAL A 34 5.87 -4.73 -14.83
N ALA A 35 5.19 -3.60 -15.01
CA ALA A 35 3.76 -3.53 -14.74
C ALA A 35 2.98 -4.40 -15.74
N MET A 36 2.02 -5.14 -15.22
CA MET A 36 1.09 -5.98 -15.98
C MET A 36 -0.33 -5.56 -15.66
N VAL A 37 -1.22 -5.81 -16.62
CA VAL A 37 -2.63 -5.44 -16.52
C VAL A 37 -3.45 -6.67 -16.17
N GLY A 38 -4.17 -6.58 -15.06
CA GLY A 38 -5.19 -7.55 -14.68
C GLY A 38 -6.51 -6.84 -14.36
N THR A 39 -7.61 -7.59 -14.45
CA THR A 39 -8.91 -7.16 -13.94
C THR A 39 -9.41 -8.20 -12.95
N ASP A 40 -9.78 -7.72 -11.77
CA ASP A 40 -10.32 -8.45 -10.62
C ASP A 40 -11.78 -8.09 -10.37
N SER A 41 -12.47 -7.59 -11.42
CA SER A 41 -13.80 -7.01 -11.30
C SER A 41 -14.83 -8.02 -10.78
N THR A 42 -15.62 -7.60 -9.81
CA THR A 42 -16.73 -8.38 -9.24
C THR A 42 -18.01 -8.17 -10.02
N PHE A 43 -18.56 -9.24 -10.59
CA PHE A 43 -19.82 -9.24 -11.36
C PHE A 43 -21.07 -9.29 -10.46
N VAL A 44 -21.05 -8.58 -9.33
CA VAL A 44 -22.09 -8.64 -8.30
C VAL A 44 -22.71 -7.26 -8.09
N GLY A 45 -24.04 -7.22 -8.03
CA GLY A 45 -24.83 -6.04 -7.70
C GLY A 45 -25.38 -5.27 -8.91
N ALA A 46 -26.27 -4.33 -8.62
CA ALA A 46 -26.92 -3.48 -9.62
C ALA A 46 -25.94 -2.47 -10.25
N LYS A 47 -24.96 -1.97 -9.47
CA LYS A 47 -23.89 -1.08 -9.93
C LYS A 47 -22.53 -1.74 -9.76
N LEU A 48 -21.97 -2.19 -10.88
CA LEU A 48 -20.66 -2.82 -10.96
C LEU A 48 -19.56 -1.74 -11.05
N SER A 49 -18.30 -2.11 -10.81
CA SER A 49 -17.19 -1.24 -11.15
C SER A 49 -17.13 -1.00 -12.67
N PRO A 50 -16.91 0.24 -13.16
CA PRO A 50 -16.74 0.51 -14.60
C PRO A 50 -15.56 -0.27 -15.21
N ARG A 51 -14.60 -0.68 -14.37
CA ARG A 51 -13.47 -1.55 -14.73
C ARG A 51 -13.92 -2.85 -15.40
N THR A 52 -15.10 -3.36 -15.03
CA THR A 52 -15.65 -4.63 -15.53
C THR A 52 -15.75 -4.65 -17.05
N TYR A 53 -16.19 -3.54 -17.67
CA TYR A 53 -16.36 -3.41 -19.12
C TYR A 53 -15.28 -2.52 -19.75
N GLY A 54 -14.62 -1.67 -18.95
CA GLY A 54 -13.77 -0.59 -19.44
C GLY A 54 -12.26 -0.79 -19.36
N SER A 55 -11.75 -1.80 -18.64
CA SER A 55 -10.31 -1.90 -18.30
C SER A 55 -9.38 -1.82 -19.51
N TYR A 56 -9.44 -2.82 -20.39
CA TYR A 56 -8.55 -2.94 -21.54
C TYR A 56 -8.84 -1.90 -22.63
N PRO A 57 -10.10 -1.60 -22.99
CA PRO A 57 -10.43 -0.52 -23.93
C PRO A 57 -9.96 0.86 -23.47
N ARG A 58 -9.95 1.11 -22.15
CA ARG A 58 -9.42 2.36 -21.59
C ARG A 58 -7.92 2.46 -21.75
N ILE A 59 -7.17 1.37 -21.58
CA ILE A 59 -5.71 1.38 -21.79
C ILE A 59 -5.41 1.66 -23.26
N LEU A 60 -6.06 0.95 -24.18
CA LEU A 60 -5.85 1.13 -25.62
C LEU A 60 -6.31 2.52 -26.10
N GLY A 61 -7.50 2.96 -25.70
CA GLY A 61 -8.04 4.25 -26.12
C GLY A 61 -7.36 5.44 -25.44
N GLN A 62 -7.38 5.47 -24.11
CA GLN A 62 -6.87 6.61 -23.35
C GLN A 62 -5.34 6.58 -23.26
N PHE A 63 -4.75 5.48 -22.78
CA PHE A 63 -3.30 5.49 -22.46
C PHE A 63 -2.42 5.26 -23.68
N VAL A 64 -2.84 4.48 -24.67
CA VAL A 64 -2.07 4.32 -25.92
C VAL A 64 -2.40 5.44 -26.91
N ARG A 65 -3.66 5.57 -27.35
CA ARG A 65 -4.02 6.52 -28.41
C ARG A 65 -4.05 7.98 -27.94
N ASP A 66 -4.82 8.30 -26.89
CA ASP A 66 -5.09 9.71 -26.53
C ASP A 66 -3.91 10.37 -25.80
N GLU A 67 -3.23 9.63 -24.91
CA GLU A 67 -2.15 10.16 -24.06
C GLU A 67 -0.75 9.77 -24.54
N ALA A 68 -0.61 8.85 -25.50
CA ALA A 68 0.68 8.30 -25.94
C ALA A 68 1.58 7.86 -24.78
N LEU A 69 0.97 7.32 -23.72
CA LEU A 69 1.63 6.89 -22.49
C LEU A 69 2.47 5.62 -22.70
N LEU A 70 1.99 4.73 -23.56
CA LEU A 70 2.58 3.44 -23.90
C LEU A 70 2.57 3.26 -25.41
N GLY A 71 3.55 2.50 -25.92
CA GLY A 71 3.43 1.93 -27.27
C GLY A 71 2.31 0.90 -27.34
N LEU A 72 1.73 0.70 -28.52
CA LEU A 72 0.65 -0.27 -28.71
C LEU A 72 1.12 -1.69 -28.39
N GLU A 73 2.29 -2.07 -28.88
CA GLU A 73 2.91 -3.38 -28.68
C GLU A 73 3.25 -3.60 -27.20
N GLU A 74 3.73 -2.56 -26.52
CA GLU A 74 4.00 -2.60 -25.09
C GLU A 74 2.71 -2.82 -24.29
N ALA A 75 1.66 -2.06 -24.59
CA ALA A 75 0.37 -2.24 -23.95
C ALA A 75 -0.19 -3.64 -24.18
N VAL A 76 -0.12 -4.17 -25.40
CA VAL A 76 -0.53 -5.55 -25.72
C VAL A 76 0.28 -6.55 -24.91
N ALA A 77 1.61 -6.42 -24.83
CA ALA A 77 2.45 -7.33 -24.04
C ALA A 77 2.08 -7.32 -22.55
N LYS A 78 1.84 -6.12 -21.98
CA LYS A 78 1.41 -5.94 -20.58
C LYS A 78 0.04 -6.56 -20.27
N MET A 79 -0.81 -6.72 -21.28
CA MET A 79 -2.16 -7.31 -21.18
C MET A 79 -2.18 -8.81 -21.52
N THR A 80 -1.13 -9.36 -22.15
CA THR A 80 -1.13 -10.72 -22.73
C THR A 80 0.10 -11.56 -22.35
N SER A 81 1.22 -11.40 -23.04
CA SER A 81 2.41 -12.25 -22.91
C SER A 81 3.10 -12.13 -21.56
N MET A 82 3.12 -10.93 -20.96
CA MET A 82 3.75 -10.68 -19.67
C MET A 82 3.01 -11.42 -18.54
N PRO A 83 1.68 -11.27 -18.36
CA PRO A 83 0.96 -12.02 -17.34
C PRO A 83 0.99 -13.53 -17.62
N ALA A 84 0.91 -13.97 -18.88
CA ALA A 84 1.04 -15.39 -19.22
C ALA A 84 2.41 -15.94 -18.77
N THR A 85 3.50 -15.23 -19.05
CA THR A 85 4.85 -15.60 -18.62
C THR A 85 4.96 -15.63 -17.10
N ARG A 86 4.47 -14.59 -16.41
CA ARG A 86 4.51 -14.50 -14.95
C ARG A 86 3.78 -15.66 -14.27
N LEU A 87 2.65 -16.07 -14.84
CA LEU A 87 1.81 -17.16 -14.34
C LEU A 87 2.23 -18.53 -14.87
N SER A 88 3.32 -18.61 -15.64
CA SER A 88 3.81 -19.84 -16.27
C SER A 88 2.79 -20.52 -17.19
N LEU A 89 1.96 -19.73 -17.87
CA LEU A 89 1.04 -20.17 -18.92
C LEU A 89 1.82 -20.24 -20.24
N ARG A 90 2.23 -21.45 -20.63
CA ARG A 90 3.09 -21.67 -21.80
C ARG A 90 2.33 -21.81 -23.12
N ASP A 91 1.01 -21.90 -23.04
CA ASP A 91 0.15 -22.27 -24.16
C ASP A 91 -0.64 -21.09 -24.73
N ARG A 92 -0.39 -19.85 -24.26
CA ARG A 92 -1.14 -18.64 -24.62
C ARG A 92 -0.35 -17.36 -24.35
N GLY A 93 -0.97 -16.22 -24.67
CA GLY A 93 -0.42 -14.88 -24.45
C GLY A 93 0.44 -14.37 -25.60
N ARG A 94 0.60 -15.16 -26.66
CA ARG A 94 1.29 -14.80 -27.91
C ARG A 94 0.51 -15.39 -29.08
N ILE A 95 0.64 -14.77 -30.25
CA ILE A 95 0.08 -15.31 -31.50
C ILE A 95 1.19 -16.12 -32.17
N GLU A 96 1.15 -17.43 -31.99
CA GLU A 96 2.10 -18.37 -32.59
C GLU A 96 1.35 -19.67 -32.92
N ASP A 97 1.73 -20.32 -34.02
CA ASP A 97 1.23 -21.65 -34.36
C ASP A 97 1.52 -22.60 -33.20
N GLY A 98 0.50 -23.26 -32.70
CA GLY A 98 0.68 -24.12 -31.54
C GLY A 98 0.21 -23.53 -30.20
N LEU A 99 -0.41 -22.34 -30.18
CA LEU A 99 -0.94 -21.69 -28.96
C LEU A 99 -2.45 -21.45 -29.04
N VAL A 100 -3.11 -21.33 -27.88
CA VAL A 100 -4.56 -21.14 -27.75
C VAL A 100 -4.95 -19.88 -28.50
N ALA A 101 -5.98 -19.99 -29.36
CA ALA A 101 -6.49 -18.88 -30.15
C ALA A 101 -7.40 -17.97 -29.31
N ASP A 102 -6.83 -17.34 -28.29
CA ASP A 102 -7.42 -16.24 -27.52
C ASP A 102 -7.06 -14.92 -28.24
N LEU A 103 -7.96 -14.43 -29.10
CA LEU A 103 -7.70 -13.31 -30.02
C LEU A 103 -8.72 -12.19 -29.83
N VAL A 104 -8.26 -10.94 -29.94
CA VAL A 104 -9.10 -9.73 -29.92
C VAL A 104 -8.78 -8.89 -31.14
N VAL A 105 -9.78 -8.62 -31.97
CA VAL A 105 -9.69 -7.72 -33.11
C VAL A 105 -10.27 -6.38 -32.70
N PHE A 106 -9.45 -5.33 -32.74
CA PHE A 106 -9.84 -4.00 -32.35
C PHE A 106 -9.27 -2.95 -33.31
N ASP A 107 -9.99 -1.85 -33.48
CA ASP A 107 -9.53 -0.69 -34.24
C ASP A 107 -8.82 0.28 -33.29
N PRO A 108 -7.49 0.47 -33.44
CA PRO A 108 -6.72 1.35 -32.57
C PRO A 108 -7.17 2.83 -32.66
N ALA A 109 -7.82 3.25 -33.75
CA ALA A 109 -8.31 4.61 -33.90
C ALA A 109 -9.58 4.86 -33.06
N THR A 110 -10.45 3.85 -32.92
CA THR A 110 -11.78 4.03 -32.32
C THR A 110 -11.97 3.36 -30.96
N VAL A 111 -11.08 2.44 -30.56
CA VAL A 111 -11.19 1.70 -29.30
C VAL A 111 -11.32 2.64 -28.09
N ARG A 112 -12.37 2.45 -27.28
CA ARG A 112 -12.59 3.23 -26.05
C ARG A 112 -13.52 2.53 -25.06
N SER A 113 -13.37 2.88 -23.79
CA SER A 113 -14.31 2.49 -22.73
C SER A 113 -15.51 3.44 -22.69
N ASN A 114 -16.72 2.89 -22.77
CA ASN A 114 -17.97 3.63 -22.58
C ASN A 114 -18.50 3.55 -21.15
N ALA A 115 -17.91 2.72 -20.28
CA ALA A 115 -18.38 2.48 -18.93
C ALA A 115 -18.06 3.65 -17.99
N THR A 116 -19.08 4.15 -17.29
CA THR A 116 -18.98 5.18 -16.25
C THR A 116 -19.49 4.65 -14.90
N TYR A 117 -19.31 5.40 -13.81
CA TYR A 117 -19.85 4.99 -12.50
C TYR A 117 -21.39 4.99 -12.50
N GLU A 118 -21.99 5.86 -13.29
CA GLU A 118 -23.43 5.96 -13.49
C GLU A 118 -23.95 4.81 -14.36
N GLU A 119 -23.25 4.51 -15.45
CA GLU A 119 -23.59 3.48 -16.43
C GLU A 119 -22.43 2.48 -16.61
N PRO A 120 -22.21 1.56 -15.65
CA PRO A 120 -21.03 0.70 -15.67
C PRO A 120 -21.14 -0.48 -16.65
N ARG A 121 -22.34 -0.79 -17.16
CA ARG A 121 -22.63 -1.92 -18.07
C ARG A 121 -22.67 -1.48 -19.54
N ARG A 122 -21.74 -0.61 -19.94
CA ARG A 122 -21.63 -0.15 -21.33
C ARG A 122 -20.49 -0.89 -22.02
N PHE A 123 -20.81 -1.63 -23.08
CA PHE A 123 -19.80 -2.28 -23.91
C PHE A 123 -18.87 -1.25 -24.56
N PRO A 124 -17.59 -1.59 -24.75
CA PRO A 124 -16.64 -0.70 -25.41
C PRO A 124 -16.90 -0.58 -26.91
N ASP A 125 -16.44 0.53 -27.50
CA ASP A 125 -16.39 0.69 -28.95
C ASP A 125 -15.05 0.20 -29.49
N GLY A 126 -15.00 -0.06 -30.80
CA GLY A 126 -13.76 -0.40 -31.51
C GLY A 126 -13.23 -1.80 -31.25
N ILE A 127 -14.01 -2.72 -30.64
CA ILE A 127 -13.68 -4.15 -30.54
C ILE A 127 -14.72 -4.93 -31.35
N GLU A 128 -14.29 -5.46 -32.49
CA GLU A 128 -15.18 -6.06 -33.50
C GLU A 128 -15.38 -7.56 -33.26
N HIS A 129 -14.27 -8.28 -33.06
CA HIS A 129 -14.28 -9.72 -32.87
C HIS A 129 -13.45 -10.13 -31.65
N VAL A 130 -13.98 -11.10 -30.90
CA VAL A 130 -13.25 -11.75 -29.81
C VAL A 130 -13.39 -13.24 -29.97
N LEU A 131 -12.26 -13.94 -29.93
CA LEU A 131 -12.18 -15.39 -29.95
C LEU A 131 -11.58 -15.86 -28.62
N VAL A 132 -12.17 -16.90 -28.05
CA VAL A 132 -11.65 -17.59 -26.87
C VAL A 132 -11.51 -19.05 -27.25
N ASP A 133 -10.29 -19.59 -27.15
CA ASP A 133 -9.95 -20.94 -27.62
C ASP A 133 -10.44 -21.21 -29.07
N GLY A 134 -10.28 -20.23 -29.95
CA GLY A 134 -10.67 -20.31 -31.36
C GLY A 134 -12.18 -20.19 -31.64
N THR A 135 -13.01 -20.09 -30.60
CA THR A 135 -14.47 -19.92 -30.75
C THR A 135 -14.84 -18.44 -30.69
N LEU A 136 -15.62 -17.97 -31.65
CA LEU A 136 -16.07 -16.58 -31.74
C LEU A 136 -17.10 -16.27 -30.63
N VAL A 137 -16.68 -15.48 -29.62
CA VAL A 137 -17.52 -15.06 -28.49
C VAL A 137 -18.11 -13.66 -28.69
N VAL A 138 -17.47 -12.82 -29.51
CA VAL A 138 -18.00 -11.55 -30.00
C VAL A 138 -17.86 -11.50 -31.51
N ALA A 139 -18.95 -11.22 -32.21
CA ALA A 139 -19.03 -11.06 -33.65
C ALA A 139 -19.68 -9.71 -33.97
N ASP A 140 -19.03 -8.87 -34.79
CA ASP A 140 -19.53 -7.55 -35.19
C ASP A 140 -19.97 -6.69 -33.99
N GLY A 141 -19.17 -6.71 -32.92
CA GLY A 141 -19.43 -5.99 -31.66
C GLY A 141 -20.56 -6.58 -30.80
N ARG A 142 -21.12 -7.74 -31.15
CA ARG A 142 -22.19 -8.43 -30.38
C ARG A 142 -21.72 -9.75 -29.79
N HIS A 143 -22.02 -9.98 -28.51
CA HIS A 143 -21.71 -11.25 -27.86
C HIS A 143 -22.57 -12.38 -28.46
N THR A 144 -21.95 -13.50 -28.81
CA THR A 144 -22.61 -14.64 -29.49
C THR A 144 -23.35 -15.56 -28.52
N GLY A 145 -23.04 -15.46 -27.22
CA GLY A 145 -23.54 -16.36 -26.17
C GLY A 145 -22.61 -17.55 -25.90
N ALA A 146 -21.61 -17.78 -26.75
CA ALA A 146 -20.61 -18.83 -26.52
C ALA A 146 -19.72 -18.49 -25.31
N THR A 147 -19.45 -19.50 -24.47
CA THR A 147 -18.62 -19.38 -23.26
C THR A 147 -17.57 -20.51 -23.19
N PRO A 148 -16.68 -20.64 -24.20
CA PRO A 148 -15.72 -21.75 -24.33
C PRO A 148 -14.58 -21.72 -23.28
N GLY A 149 -14.49 -20.65 -22.49
CA GLY A 149 -13.45 -20.45 -21.48
C GLY A 149 -13.48 -21.52 -20.38
N ARG A 150 -12.29 -21.91 -19.90
CA ARG A 150 -12.13 -22.88 -18.81
C ARG A 150 -11.20 -22.36 -17.72
N ALA A 151 -11.47 -22.76 -16.47
CA ALA A 151 -10.58 -22.48 -15.36
C ALA A 151 -9.25 -23.24 -15.53
N LEU A 152 -8.14 -22.54 -15.30
CA LEU A 152 -6.79 -23.11 -15.38
C LEU A 152 -6.28 -23.46 -13.97
N ARG A 153 -5.64 -24.62 -13.83
CA ARG A 153 -5.03 -25.07 -12.57
C ARG A 153 -3.51 -25.14 -12.70
N ARG A 154 -2.82 -24.59 -11.69
CA ARG A 154 -1.36 -24.64 -11.59
C ARG A 154 -0.86 -26.09 -11.64
N GLY A 155 0.18 -26.33 -12.43
CA GLY A 155 0.77 -27.67 -12.63
C GLY A 155 0.08 -28.51 -13.70
N ARG A 156 -1.26 -28.62 -13.68
CA ARG A 156 -2.02 -29.44 -14.65
C ARG A 156 -2.06 -28.80 -16.04
N ASP A 157 -2.35 -27.51 -16.10
CA ASP A 157 -2.57 -26.79 -17.36
C ASP A 157 -1.32 -26.00 -17.82
N CYS A 158 -0.35 -25.77 -16.92
CA CYS A 158 0.83 -24.93 -17.17
C CYS A 158 1.98 -25.63 -17.92
N ALA A 159 2.06 -26.98 -17.88
CA ALA A 159 3.23 -27.72 -18.39
C ALA A 159 3.00 -28.45 -19.72
N ASP A 160 1.78 -28.90 -20.04
CA ASP A 160 1.50 -29.76 -21.21
C ASP A 160 0.09 -29.56 -21.81
N GLY A 161 -0.62 -28.49 -21.41
CA GLY A 161 -2.05 -28.29 -21.69
C GLY A 161 -2.41 -28.30 -23.18
N TRP A 162 -1.57 -27.73 -24.03
CA TRP A 162 -1.88 -27.56 -25.45
C TRP A 162 -1.87 -28.85 -26.27
N ARG A 163 -1.12 -29.88 -25.82
CA ARG A 163 -1.06 -31.18 -26.53
C ARG A 163 -2.38 -31.94 -26.47
N ARG A 164 -3.28 -31.60 -25.54
CA ARG A 164 -4.52 -32.36 -25.30
C ARG A 164 -5.68 -31.93 -26.22
N GLY A 165 -5.65 -30.72 -26.78
CA GLY A 165 -6.69 -30.20 -27.69
C GLY A 165 -6.54 -30.61 -29.16
N LEU A 166 -5.37 -31.08 -29.59
CA LEU A 166 -5.14 -31.50 -30.98
C LEU A 166 -5.74 -32.89 -31.28
N PRO A 167 -6.44 -33.05 -32.43
CA PRO A 167 -6.80 -34.36 -32.98
C PRO A 167 -5.58 -35.29 -33.02
N ARG A 168 -5.77 -36.59 -32.78
CA ARG A 168 -4.67 -37.57 -32.62
C ARG A 168 -3.63 -37.55 -33.74
N GLY A 169 -3.99 -37.10 -34.96
CA GLY A 169 -3.09 -37.02 -36.12
C GLY A 169 -2.15 -35.80 -36.17
N LEU A 170 -2.38 -34.75 -35.38
CA LEU A 170 -1.61 -33.48 -35.44
C LEU A 170 -0.67 -33.29 -34.24
N ARG A 171 -0.46 -34.32 -33.42
CA ARG A 171 0.41 -34.23 -32.24
C ARG A 171 1.89 -34.41 -32.64
N PRO A 172 2.79 -33.45 -32.34
CA PRO A 172 4.21 -33.63 -32.60
C PRO A 172 4.77 -34.77 -31.73
N ARG A 173 5.49 -35.73 -32.34
CA ARG A 173 6.15 -36.83 -31.63
C ARG A 173 7.26 -36.28 -30.71
N SER A 174 7.32 -36.75 -29.47
CA SER A 174 8.31 -36.32 -28.50
C SER A 174 9.71 -36.80 -28.89
N ARG A 175 10.64 -35.87 -29.12
CA ARG A 175 12.07 -36.16 -28.92
C ARG A 175 12.33 -36.10 -27.43
N ARG A 176 12.67 -37.25 -26.82
CA ARG A 176 13.19 -37.30 -25.46
C ARG A 176 14.51 -36.52 -25.45
N LEU A 177 14.59 -35.47 -24.64
CA LEU A 177 15.87 -34.86 -24.28
C LEU A 177 16.65 -35.88 -23.44
N PRO A 178 17.92 -36.17 -23.75
CA PRO A 178 18.72 -37.08 -22.93
C PRO A 178 18.97 -36.45 -21.56
N SER A 179 18.81 -37.27 -20.52
CA SER A 179 19.11 -36.95 -19.13
C SER A 179 20.58 -36.60 -18.94
N ARG A 180 20.86 -35.47 -18.26
CA ARG A 180 22.21 -35.07 -17.84
C ARG A 180 22.87 -36.18 -16.99
N PRO A 181 24.16 -36.50 -17.19
CA PRO A 181 24.92 -37.31 -16.24
C PRO A 181 25.37 -36.49 -15.03
N ARG A 182 25.52 -37.18 -13.89
CA ARG A 182 25.99 -36.68 -12.59
C ARG A 182 27.50 -36.36 -12.61
N ASP A 183 27.87 -35.35 -11.82
CA ASP A 183 29.24 -34.86 -11.62
C ASP A 183 30.22 -35.90 -11.03
N SER A 184 31.50 -35.79 -11.41
CA SER A 184 32.67 -35.98 -10.54
C SER A 184 33.92 -35.31 -11.15
N PRO A 185 34.90 -34.86 -10.34
CA PRO A 185 35.80 -33.76 -10.69
C PRO A 185 37.21 -34.22 -11.13
N GLY A 186 37.87 -33.44 -12.01
CA GLY A 186 39.29 -33.64 -12.29
C GLY A 186 39.91 -32.84 -13.43
N ARG A 187 40.81 -31.91 -13.05
CA ARG A 187 42.02 -31.39 -13.76
C ARG A 187 41.92 -30.56 -15.05
N ARG A 188 42.34 -29.30 -14.86
CA ARG A 188 43.19 -28.37 -15.66
C ARG A 188 43.61 -28.78 -17.09
N GLY A 189 43.44 -27.84 -18.01
CA GLY A 189 44.23 -27.69 -19.25
C GLY A 189 43.84 -26.40 -19.96
N ALA A 190 44.81 -25.51 -20.19
CA ALA A 190 44.66 -24.22 -20.86
C ALA A 190 44.46 -24.37 -22.37
N GLY A 191 43.84 -23.37 -23.00
CA GLY A 191 43.75 -23.24 -24.45
C GLY A 191 42.81 -22.10 -24.83
N ASP A 192 43.40 -21.05 -25.40
CA ASP A 192 42.76 -19.85 -25.93
C ASP A 192 41.66 -20.18 -26.95
N GLU A 193 40.51 -19.52 -26.84
CA GLU A 193 39.69 -19.14 -27.99
C GLU A 193 38.63 -18.09 -27.58
N GLU A 194 38.70 -16.97 -28.28
CA GLU A 194 37.86 -15.77 -28.23
C GLU A 194 36.43 -16.11 -28.70
N PRO A 195 35.35 -15.78 -27.96
CA PRO A 195 34.00 -16.03 -28.45
C PRO A 195 33.55 -14.90 -29.38
N ASP A 196 33.26 -15.34 -30.60
CA ASP A 196 32.64 -14.60 -31.70
C ASP A 196 31.46 -13.72 -31.27
N ARG A 197 31.41 -12.58 -31.96
CA ARG A 197 30.40 -11.52 -31.87
C ARG A 197 28.97 -12.08 -31.98
N PHE A 198 28.13 -11.71 -31.01
CA PHE A 198 26.67 -11.80 -31.12
C PHE A 198 26.16 -11.07 -32.38
N PRO A 199 25.43 -11.72 -33.31
CA PRO A 199 24.64 -10.99 -34.28
C PRO A 199 23.41 -10.41 -33.58
N GLY A 200 23.20 -9.11 -33.76
CA GLY A 200 22.10 -8.34 -33.15
C GLY A 200 20.71 -8.84 -33.55
N PRO A 201 19.65 -8.39 -32.83
CA PRO A 201 18.30 -8.88 -33.05
C PRO A 201 17.77 -8.45 -34.42
N SER A 202 17.52 -9.44 -35.27
CA SER A 202 16.73 -9.33 -36.50
C SER A 202 15.33 -8.83 -36.14
N ARG A 203 14.95 -7.69 -36.73
CA ARG A 203 13.61 -7.10 -36.67
C ARG A 203 12.55 -8.11 -37.11
N VAL A 204 11.77 -8.64 -36.17
CA VAL A 204 10.48 -9.27 -36.49
C VAL A 204 9.43 -8.18 -36.48
N ARG A 205 8.92 -7.83 -37.65
CA ARG A 205 7.77 -6.92 -37.82
C ARG A 205 6.52 -7.63 -37.28
N LEU A 206 5.96 -7.09 -36.21
CA LEU A 206 4.63 -7.47 -35.74
C LEU A 206 3.62 -6.95 -36.77
N ALA A 207 2.89 -7.84 -37.43
CA ALA A 207 1.77 -7.46 -38.28
C ALA A 207 0.56 -7.14 -37.39
N VAL A 208 0.38 -5.85 -37.06
CA VAL A 208 -0.92 -5.32 -36.69
C VAL A 208 -1.72 -5.26 -37.99
N ALA A 209 -2.72 -6.13 -38.14
CA ALA A 209 -3.66 -6.03 -39.25
C ALA A 209 -4.61 -4.86 -38.99
N ALA A 210 -4.18 -3.65 -39.35
CA ALA A 210 -5.11 -2.55 -39.60
C ALA A 210 -5.72 -2.79 -40.98
N ALA A 211 -7.04 -2.95 -41.04
CA ALA A 211 -7.76 -3.03 -42.30
C ALA A 211 -7.79 -1.65 -42.98
N ASP A 212 -6.98 -1.48 -44.03
CA ASP A 212 -7.10 -0.39 -44.99
C ASP A 212 -8.29 -0.66 -45.93
N VAL A 213 -9.31 0.20 -45.91
CA VAL A 213 -10.35 0.23 -46.96
C VAL A 213 -10.23 1.52 -47.76
N HIS A 214 -9.90 1.35 -49.05
CA HIS A 214 -9.64 2.42 -50.00
C HIS A 214 -10.92 2.99 -50.63
N ARG A 215 -10.81 4.28 -50.97
CA ARG A 215 -11.68 5.24 -51.69
C ARG A 215 -12.63 4.74 -52.79
N GLY A 216 -13.77 5.46 -52.90
CA GLY A 216 -14.52 5.72 -54.14
C GLY A 216 -15.70 6.69 -53.90
N ALA A 217 -15.48 8.02 -53.88
CA ALA A 217 -15.76 8.98 -54.96
C ALA A 217 -17.25 9.34 -55.22
N ARG A 218 -17.69 10.58 -54.89
CA ARG A 218 -17.97 11.70 -55.83
C ARG A 218 -18.86 12.82 -55.24
N ARG A 219 -18.30 14.05 -55.29
CA ARG A 219 -18.84 15.35 -55.75
C ARG A 219 -19.98 16.13 -55.06
N ARG A 220 -19.64 17.41 -54.81
CA ARG A 220 -20.40 18.70 -54.88
C ARG A 220 -21.39 18.92 -53.72
N ASP A 221 -21.42 20.07 -53.03
CA ASP A 221 -21.49 21.44 -53.55
C ASP A 221 -20.80 22.53 -52.70
N ARG A 222 -20.54 23.66 -53.37
CA ARG A 222 -20.04 24.95 -52.85
C ARG A 222 -21.20 25.89 -52.50
N ALA A 223 -21.06 26.70 -51.45
CA ALA A 223 -21.42 28.15 -51.35
C ALA A 223 -20.95 28.69 -49.98
N ARG A 224 -20.03 29.69 -49.89
CA ARG A 224 -20.26 31.16 -49.69
C ARG A 224 -21.08 31.46 -48.41
N ASP A 225 -20.71 32.34 -47.46
CA ASP A 225 -20.14 33.70 -47.48
C ASP A 225 -19.61 34.04 -46.04
N ARG A 226 -18.41 34.62 -45.84
CA ARG A 226 -18.03 36.06 -45.70
C ARG A 226 -18.42 36.81 -44.40
N THR A 227 -17.35 37.26 -43.69
CA THR A 227 -17.11 38.57 -43.01
C THR A 227 -18.03 38.97 -41.82
N ALA A 228 -17.62 39.61 -40.71
CA ALA A 228 -16.75 40.79 -40.50
C ALA A 228 -16.54 41.01 -38.95
N THR A 229 -15.30 41.07 -38.44
CA THR A 229 -14.55 42.21 -37.81
C THR A 229 -15.04 42.97 -36.54
N ARG A 230 -14.08 43.08 -35.59
CA ARG A 230 -13.61 44.25 -34.78
C ARG A 230 -14.28 44.65 -33.43
N GLY A 231 -13.51 44.51 -32.35
CA GLY A 231 -12.91 45.65 -31.61
C GLY A 231 -13.48 46.08 -30.22
N PRO A 232 -12.68 46.70 -29.31
CA PRO A 232 -12.75 46.52 -27.83
C PRO A 232 -12.93 47.82 -27.00
N LEU A 233 -12.97 47.75 -25.63
CA LEU A 233 -12.29 48.62 -24.60
C LEU A 233 -12.93 48.54 -23.17
N ALA A 234 -12.12 48.84 -22.11
CA ALA A 234 -12.37 48.83 -20.63
C ALA A 234 -12.50 50.27 -20.03
N PRO A 235 -12.29 50.65 -18.72
CA PRO A 235 -12.36 50.05 -17.34
C PRO A 235 -12.96 51.00 -16.19
N LEU A 236 -12.71 50.69 -14.87
CA LEU A 236 -12.77 51.49 -13.58
C LEU A 236 -14.11 51.56 -12.78
N GLU A 237 -14.27 51.72 -11.44
CA GLU A 237 -13.49 51.69 -10.17
C GLU A 237 -14.42 51.69 -8.90
N ARG A 238 -13.86 51.30 -7.73
CA ARG A 238 -14.07 51.61 -6.26
C ARG A 238 -15.42 51.94 -5.57
N GLY A 239 -15.55 51.43 -4.33
CA GLY A 239 -16.26 52.09 -3.19
C GLY A 239 -16.58 51.20 -1.95
N ARG A 240 -16.01 51.51 -0.76
CA ARG A 240 -16.40 51.04 0.63
C ARG A 240 -17.73 51.69 1.09
N PRO A 241 -18.40 51.46 2.27
CA PRO A 241 -17.96 50.98 3.62
C PRO A 241 -19.06 50.13 4.38
N PRO A 242 -19.35 50.17 5.72
CA PRO A 242 -18.59 50.39 6.99
C PRO A 242 -18.75 49.26 8.05
N VAL A 243 -18.35 49.55 9.31
CA VAL A 243 -17.97 48.71 10.48
C VAL A 243 -18.96 48.80 11.67
N SER A 244 -18.87 47.84 12.61
CA SER A 244 -19.24 47.81 14.07
C SER A 244 -20.33 46.78 14.40
N GLY A 245 -20.35 46.05 15.53
CA GLY A 245 -19.58 46.00 16.77
C GLY A 245 -20.12 44.85 17.67
N ASN A 246 -19.33 44.45 18.67
CA ASN A 246 -19.50 43.32 19.61
C ASN A 246 -20.85 43.26 20.38
N VAL A 247 -21.22 42.07 20.90
CA VAL A 247 -21.28 41.70 22.35
C VAL A 247 -22.06 40.38 22.60
N ALA A 248 -21.43 39.50 23.40
CA ALA A 248 -21.87 38.47 24.37
C ALA A 248 -23.20 37.66 24.28
N ALA A 249 -23.07 36.38 24.68
CA ALA A 249 -24.10 35.34 24.91
C ALA A 249 -24.79 35.43 26.29
N PRO A 250 -25.59 34.44 26.80
CA PRO A 250 -26.57 33.47 26.25
C PRO A 250 -27.98 33.63 26.92
N PRO A 251 -29.03 32.77 26.68
CA PRO A 251 -29.28 31.63 27.58
C PRO A 251 -30.01 30.39 26.95
N ARG A 252 -30.45 29.48 27.84
CA ARG A 252 -30.77 28.04 27.74
C ARG A 252 -32.11 27.63 27.07
N ALA A 253 -32.10 26.35 26.64
CA ALA A 253 -33.13 25.29 26.68
C ALA A 253 -34.53 25.50 26.04
N GLY A 254 -34.94 24.54 25.20
CA GLY A 254 -36.32 24.36 24.77
C GLY A 254 -36.47 23.28 23.68
N GLU A 255 -37.33 22.30 23.94
CA GLU A 255 -37.70 21.14 23.12
C GLU A 255 -38.33 21.51 21.76
N GLY A 256 -38.37 20.56 20.81
CA GLY A 256 -39.44 20.55 19.79
C GLY A 256 -39.07 20.13 18.35
N ARG A 257 -39.44 18.88 18.02
CA ARG A 257 -39.98 18.36 16.74
C ARG A 257 -39.67 19.02 15.38
N ARG A 258 -39.19 18.13 14.48
CA ARG A 258 -39.55 17.90 13.05
C ARG A 258 -39.77 19.12 12.12
N GLY A 259 -38.93 19.21 11.09
CA GLY A 259 -39.24 19.95 9.85
C GLY A 259 -38.26 19.64 8.71
N ARG A 260 -38.79 19.18 7.57
CA ARG A 260 -38.07 18.95 6.29
C ARG A 260 -37.81 20.28 5.57
N SER A 261 -36.66 20.41 4.89
CA SER A 261 -36.45 21.01 3.55
C SER A 261 -34.94 21.25 3.35
N ARG A 262 -34.27 20.64 2.36
CA ARG A 262 -34.06 21.08 0.95
C ARG A 262 -33.49 22.50 0.79
N GLY A 263 -32.25 22.58 0.31
CA GLY A 263 -31.60 23.76 -0.30
C GLY A 263 -30.08 23.68 -0.17
N ARG A 264 -29.36 23.11 -1.14
CA ARG A 264 -28.60 23.82 -2.21
C ARG A 264 -27.64 24.91 -1.68
N GLY A 265 -26.35 24.72 -1.96
CA GLY A 265 -25.41 25.84 -2.19
C GLY A 265 -23.98 25.59 -1.73
N VAL A 266 -23.13 25.09 -2.64
CA VAL A 266 -21.92 25.77 -3.16
C VAL A 266 -20.66 25.58 -2.30
N ALA A 267 -19.83 24.63 -2.74
CA ALA A 267 -18.42 24.54 -2.40
C ALA A 267 -17.64 25.69 -3.07
N SER A 268 -16.88 26.44 -2.27
CA SER A 268 -15.78 27.27 -2.75
C SER A 268 -14.55 26.39 -2.97
N ARG A 269 -13.97 26.51 -4.17
CA ARG A 269 -12.68 25.93 -4.54
C ARG A 269 -11.56 26.75 -3.88
N SER A 270 -10.59 26.08 -3.29
CA SER A 270 -9.21 26.58 -3.24
C SER A 270 -8.26 25.49 -3.71
N ARG A 271 -7.42 25.86 -4.68
CA ARG A 271 -6.34 25.08 -5.30
C ARG A 271 -5.07 25.26 -4.48
N SER A 272 -4.40 24.17 -4.16
CA SER A 272 -2.94 24.06 -3.99
C SER A 272 -2.63 22.57 -4.13
N GLY A 273 -1.88 22.11 -5.14
CA GLY A 273 -0.48 22.40 -5.37
C GLY A 273 0.30 21.15 -4.98
N GLY A 274 0.19 20.09 -5.79
CA GLY A 274 0.68 18.75 -5.50
C GLY A 274 2.20 18.63 -5.51
N GLY A 275 2.74 18.07 -4.43
CA GLY A 275 4.04 17.39 -4.41
C GLY A 275 3.81 15.89 -4.57
N ALA A 276 4.63 15.22 -5.38
CA ALA A 276 4.48 13.83 -5.76
C ALA A 276 4.76 12.87 -4.58
N MET A 277 3.82 11.97 -4.31
CA MET A 277 3.88 10.93 -3.28
C MET A 277 4.25 9.59 -3.96
N GLY A 278 5.41 9.03 -3.65
CA GLY A 278 5.86 7.72 -4.13
C GLY A 278 4.96 6.59 -3.59
N MET A 279 4.54 5.65 -4.45
CA MET A 279 3.84 4.44 -3.99
C MET A 279 4.83 3.40 -3.49
N ILE A 280 4.51 2.88 -2.31
CA ILE A 280 5.25 1.87 -1.56
C ILE A 280 4.83 0.47 -2.03
N PRO A 281 5.75 -0.47 -2.27
CA PRO A 281 5.40 -1.88 -2.42
C PRO A 281 4.69 -2.36 -1.15
N GLU A 282 3.53 -3.05 -1.27
CA GLU A 282 2.96 -3.72 -0.10
C GLU A 282 4.03 -4.65 0.50
N PRO A 283 4.43 -4.48 1.76
CA PRO A 283 5.42 -5.37 2.37
C PRO A 283 4.84 -6.79 2.43
N GLU A 284 5.70 -7.78 2.23
CA GLU A 284 5.34 -9.17 2.48
C GLU A 284 4.80 -9.30 3.91
N ARG A 285 3.60 -9.88 4.07
CA ARG A 285 2.92 -9.95 5.38
C ARG A 285 3.66 -10.81 6.41
N HIS A 286 4.43 -11.80 5.94
CA HIS A 286 5.36 -12.60 6.74
C HIS A 286 6.61 -12.84 5.89
N PRO A 287 7.55 -11.88 5.88
CA PRO A 287 8.80 -12.06 5.17
C PRO A 287 9.60 -13.19 5.83
N ALA A 288 10.43 -13.87 5.04
CA ALA A 288 11.29 -14.93 5.54
C ALA A 288 12.08 -14.47 6.79
N PRO A 289 12.13 -15.28 7.87
CA PRO A 289 12.85 -14.92 9.08
C PRO A 289 14.30 -14.54 8.78
N ARG A 290 14.75 -13.41 9.33
CA ARG A 290 16.17 -13.05 9.34
C ARG A 290 16.90 -13.96 10.32
N THR A 291 18.12 -14.34 9.95
CA THR A 291 18.96 -15.25 10.74
C THR A 291 20.36 -14.68 11.02
N ASP A 292 20.67 -13.49 10.51
CA ASP A 292 21.96 -12.82 10.76
C ASP A 292 21.95 -12.16 12.14
N LEU A 293 22.69 -12.75 13.07
CA LEU A 293 22.84 -12.30 14.46
C LEU A 293 24.08 -11.42 14.69
N SER A 294 24.82 -11.09 13.63
CA SER A 294 25.92 -10.13 13.72
C SER A 294 25.39 -8.75 14.13
N ASP A 295 26.22 -7.92 14.75
CA ASP A 295 25.82 -6.55 15.15
C ASP A 295 25.27 -5.76 13.97
N ARG A 296 25.89 -5.90 12.79
CA ARG A 296 25.40 -5.30 11.55
C ARG A 296 24.01 -5.83 11.18
N GLY A 297 23.83 -7.15 11.14
CA GLY A 297 22.56 -7.77 10.77
C GLY A 297 21.41 -7.36 11.70
N LEU A 298 21.70 -7.20 12.99
CA LEU A 298 20.73 -6.76 13.98
C LEU A 298 20.42 -5.26 13.91
N VAL A 299 21.40 -4.39 13.62
CA VAL A 299 21.15 -2.97 13.34
C VAL A 299 20.22 -2.83 12.12
N GLU A 300 20.52 -3.54 11.03
CA GLU A 300 19.67 -3.54 9.83
C GLU A 300 18.27 -4.10 10.13
N ALA A 301 18.15 -5.08 11.03
CA ALA A 301 16.87 -5.63 11.45
C ALA A 301 16.04 -4.64 12.27
N ILE A 302 16.65 -3.92 13.22
CA ILE A 302 15.97 -2.90 14.04
C ILE A 302 15.42 -1.78 13.14
N GLU A 303 16.24 -1.25 12.23
CA GLU A 303 15.82 -0.18 11.33
C GLU A 303 14.71 -0.64 10.37
N ALA A 304 14.83 -1.86 9.84
CA ALA A 304 13.80 -2.42 8.97
C ALA A 304 12.49 -2.69 9.71
N ASP A 305 12.54 -3.14 10.97
CA ASP A 305 11.35 -3.31 11.80
C ASP A 305 10.68 -1.97 12.12
N GLN A 306 11.42 -0.89 12.37
CA GLN A 306 10.81 0.42 12.59
C GLN A 306 9.97 0.88 11.39
N ILE A 307 10.48 0.69 10.17
CA ILE A 307 9.74 0.96 8.94
C ILE A 307 8.57 -0.02 8.80
N ALA A 308 8.82 -1.32 8.95
CA ALA A 308 7.79 -2.35 8.81
C ALA A 308 6.65 -2.13 9.79
N ASN A 309 6.94 -1.86 11.06
CA ASN A 309 5.99 -1.51 12.10
C ASN A 309 5.08 -0.36 11.70
N ARG A 310 5.56 0.66 10.97
CA ARG A 310 4.66 1.75 10.52
C ARG A 310 3.82 1.39 9.31
N ILE A 311 4.31 0.49 8.46
CA ILE A 311 3.56 0.00 7.30
C ILE A 311 2.55 -1.08 7.71
N THR A 312 2.90 -1.95 8.66
CA THR A 312 2.02 -2.97 9.24
C THR A 312 1.04 -2.37 10.23
N ASP A 313 1.37 -1.24 10.88
CA ASP A 313 0.44 -0.37 11.64
C ASP A 313 -0.51 0.43 10.74
N ALA A 314 -0.79 -0.04 9.52
CA ALA A 314 -1.86 0.45 8.61
C ALA A 314 -3.28 0.16 9.15
N GLU A 315 -3.44 0.32 10.45
CA GLU A 315 -4.66 0.34 11.19
C GLU A 315 -5.26 1.75 11.14
N ILE A 316 -4.45 2.80 11.33
CA ILE A 316 -4.83 4.19 11.02
C ILE A 316 -4.33 4.53 9.61
N PRO A 317 -5.09 5.25 8.75
CA PRO A 317 -4.61 5.67 7.44
C PRO A 317 -3.42 6.63 7.58
N VAL A 318 -2.19 6.10 7.49
CA VAL A 318 -0.97 6.90 7.40
C VAL A 318 -0.53 6.93 5.94
N GLU A 319 -0.31 8.12 5.41
CA GLU A 319 0.37 8.32 4.15
C GLU A 319 1.84 8.01 4.37
N ILE A 320 2.28 6.80 4.01
CA ILE A 320 3.70 6.45 4.08
C ILE A 320 4.37 6.91 2.78
N HIS A 321 5.55 7.53 2.90
CA HIS A 321 6.40 7.96 1.83
C HIS A 321 7.71 7.18 1.87
N LEU A 322 8.01 6.40 0.83
CA LEU A 322 9.32 5.78 0.62
C LEU A 322 9.92 6.32 -0.68
N ASP A 323 10.82 7.29 -0.56
CA ASP A 323 11.45 7.94 -1.71
C ASP A 323 12.85 7.37 -2.00
N GLY A 324 13.06 6.09 -1.70
CA GLY A 324 14.31 5.35 -1.94
C GLY A 324 15.43 5.68 -0.95
N ASP A 325 15.64 6.96 -0.66
CA ASP A 325 16.62 7.48 0.30
C ASP A 325 15.99 7.96 1.61
N VAL A 326 14.66 8.00 1.74
CA VAL A 326 13.96 8.43 2.97
C VAL A 326 12.67 7.66 3.16
N ALA A 327 12.36 7.39 4.43
CA ALA A 327 11.12 6.76 4.88
C ALA A 327 10.46 7.63 5.95
N TRP A 328 9.24 8.09 5.68
CA TRP A 328 8.46 8.90 6.63
C TRP A 328 6.96 8.66 6.48
N GLY A 329 6.18 8.96 7.52
CA GLY A 329 4.74 8.72 7.57
C GLY A 329 3.96 9.94 8.00
N LEU A 330 2.89 10.28 7.28
CA LEU A 330 2.01 11.41 7.56
C LEU A 330 0.60 10.92 7.89
N ALA A 331 0.19 11.09 9.14
CA ALA A 331 -1.14 10.77 9.63
C ALA A 331 -2.07 12.00 9.55
N PRO A 332 -3.39 11.81 9.36
CA PRO A 332 -4.38 12.89 9.28
C PRO A 332 -4.63 13.64 10.60
N MET A 333 -3.91 13.30 11.67
CA MET A 333 -4.09 13.86 13.01
C MET A 333 -2.74 14.28 13.61
N ALA A 334 -2.79 15.12 14.65
CA ALA A 334 -1.65 15.49 15.49
C ALA A 334 -1.20 14.31 16.38
N ASP A 335 -0.75 13.24 15.73
CA ASP A 335 -0.22 12.03 16.35
C ASP A 335 1.28 11.98 16.08
N THR A 336 2.08 12.44 17.04
CA THR A 336 3.54 12.42 16.97
C THR A 336 4.11 11.01 16.99
N PHE A 337 3.34 9.99 17.40
CA PHE A 337 3.77 8.61 17.25
C PHE A 337 3.83 8.23 15.78
N ARG A 338 2.89 8.71 14.96
CA ARG A 338 2.71 8.29 13.55
C ARG A 338 3.26 9.28 12.53
N ASN A 339 3.27 10.56 12.87
CA ASN A 339 3.97 11.61 12.14
C ASN A 339 5.46 11.52 12.46
N VAL A 340 6.19 10.70 11.71
CA VAL A 340 7.60 10.41 11.96
C VAL A 340 8.42 10.33 10.68
N VAL A 341 9.70 10.70 10.77
CA VAL A 341 10.73 10.29 9.82
C VAL A 341 11.61 9.21 10.47
N LEU A 342 11.74 8.06 9.81
CA LEU A 342 12.36 6.84 10.36
C LEU A 342 13.72 6.50 9.76
N SER A 343 13.99 6.99 8.55
CA SER A 343 15.30 6.91 7.94
C SER A 343 15.44 7.99 6.89
N ALA A 344 16.66 8.52 6.75
CA ALA A 344 17.05 9.51 5.77
C ALA A 344 18.51 9.31 5.38
N ARG A 345 18.77 9.08 4.09
CA ARG A 345 20.10 8.84 3.51
C ARG A 345 20.39 9.86 2.42
N PHE A 346 20.35 11.13 2.79
CA PHE A 346 20.57 12.24 1.87
C PHE A 346 22.06 12.38 1.52
N THR A 347 22.33 13.05 0.41
CA THR A 347 23.68 13.56 0.16
C THR A 347 23.89 14.84 0.95
N ALA A 348 25.15 15.16 1.29
CA ALA A 348 25.46 16.42 1.96
C ALA A 348 25.02 17.65 1.15
N ALA A 349 24.93 17.53 -0.19
CA ALA A 349 24.56 18.64 -1.08
C ALA A 349 23.05 18.88 -1.16
N ASP A 350 22.21 17.91 -0.80
CA ASP A 350 20.75 18.05 -0.88
C ASP A 350 20.01 17.91 0.44
N ALA A 351 20.70 17.58 1.53
CA ALA A 351 20.13 17.40 2.86
C ALA A 351 19.23 18.58 3.27
N GLU A 352 19.67 19.83 3.17
CA GLU A 352 18.90 21.01 3.57
C GLU A 352 17.58 21.12 2.78
N ARG A 353 17.66 20.88 1.46
CA ARG A 353 16.48 20.92 0.58
C ARG A 353 15.50 19.79 0.92
N ARG A 354 16.00 18.58 1.19
CA ARG A 354 15.19 17.41 1.54
C ARG A 354 14.51 17.59 2.90
N ILE A 355 15.24 18.05 3.91
CA ILE A 355 14.71 18.41 5.24
C ILE A 355 13.60 19.45 5.10
N ALA A 356 13.86 20.56 4.39
CA ALA A 356 12.86 21.61 4.17
C ALA A 356 11.61 21.10 3.47
N THR A 357 11.75 20.16 2.53
CA THR A 357 10.62 19.54 1.82
C THR A 357 9.71 18.75 2.77
N ILE A 358 10.29 17.97 3.68
CA ILE A 358 9.55 17.15 4.65
C ILE A 358 8.89 18.04 5.71
N VAL A 359 9.63 19.01 6.27
CA VAL A 359 9.09 20.00 7.22
C VAL A 359 7.89 20.74 6.61
N GLU A 360 8.01 21.18 5.35
CA GLU A 360 6.93 21.84 4.62
C GLU A 360 5.70 20.94 4.42
N ALA A 361 5.90 19.63 4.21
CA ALA A 361 4.79 18.69 4.07
C ALA A 361 3.98 18.58 5.38
N TYR A 362 4.63 18.40 6.52
CA TYR A 362 3.95 18.39 7.83
C TYR A 362 3.33 19.75 8.17
N ARG A 363 4.00 20.86 7.82
CA ARG A 363 3.46 22.20 7.99
C ARG A 363 2.17 22.39 7.18
N ARG A 364 2.12 21.92 5.93
CA ARG A 364 0.89 21.95 5.10
C ARG A 364 -0.22 21.07 5.65
N ALA A 365 0.14 19.96 6.26
CA ALA A 365 -0.80 19.09 6.95
C ALA A 365 -1.28 19.66 8.30
N GLY A 366 -0.68 20.75 8.79
CA GLY A 366 -1.09 21.40 10.03
C GLY A 366 -0.73 20.60 11.28
N THR A 367 0.35 19.81 11.24
CA THR A 367 0.70 18.88 12.31
C THR A 367 2.19 18.94 12.68
N GLY A 368 2.50 18.58 13.92
CA GLY A 368 3.86 18.31 14.38
C GLY A 368 4.31 16.90 14.04
N PHE A 369 5.61 16.66 14.12
CA PHE A 369 6.20 15.35 13.81
C PHE A 369 7.52 15.14 14.57
N VAL A 370 7.97 13.90 14.62
CA VAL A 370 9.26 13.51 15.21
C VAL A 370 10.20 12.94 14.15
N TRP A 371 11.50 13.07 14.33
CA TRP A 371 12.51 12.52 13.45
C TRP A 371 13.46 11.67 14.28
N TRP A 372 13.45 10.38 13.99
CA TRP A 372 14.31 9.41 14.65
C TRP A 372 15.54 9.25 13.77
N VAL A 373 16.70 9.65 14.28
CA VAL A 373 17.97 9.60 13.54
C VAL A 373 18.74 8.38 14.02
N ALA A 374 18.98 7.44 13.11
CA ALA A 374 19.84 6.28 13.33
C ALA A 374 21.28 6.58 12.94
N PRO A 375 22.27 5.79 13.43
CA PRO A 375 23.65 5.89 12.97
C PRO A 375 23.85 5.64 11.46
N SER A 376 22.91 4.95 10.80
CA SER A 376 22.98 4.69 9.36
C SER A 376 22.39 5.82 8.49
N ASP A 377 21.77 6.82 9.13
CA ASP A 377 21.24 7.98 8.43
C ASP A 377 22.37 8.90 7.95
N LEU A 378 22.12 9.54 6.81
CA LEU A 378 23.07 10.41 6.14
C LEU A 378 22.44 11.77 5.83
N PRO A 379 23.26 12.84 5.84
CA PRO A 379 24.69 12.85 6.17
C PRO A 379 24.95 12.66 7.68
N ALA A 380 26.20 12.36 8.06
CA ALA A 380 26.55 12.12 9.47
C ALA A 380 26.28 13.32 10.40
N ASP A 381 26.16 14.53 9.86
CA ASP A 381 25.79 15.76 10.58
C ASP A 381 24.28 16.08 10.48
N LEU A 382 23.43 15.10 10.12
CA LEU A 382 21.98 15.28 9.96
C LEU A 382 21.34 15.92 11.19
N GLY A 383 21.67 15.46 12.40
CA GLY A 383 21.12 16.03 13.65
C GLY A 383 21.36 17.54 13.79
N SER A 384 22.58 18.02 13.51
CA SER A 384 22.91 19.46 13.52
C SER A 384 22.13 20.25 12.47
N ARG A 385 21.84 19.62 11.32
CA ARG A 385 21.01 20.22 10.25
C ARG A 385 19.55 20.32 10.68
N LEU A 386 19.02 19.32 11.38
CA LEU A 386 17.66 19.34 11.93
C LEU A 386 17.49 20.46 12.98
N LEU A 387 18.47 20.66 13.86
CA LEU A 387 18.48 21.79 14.80
C LEU A 387 18.46 23.14 14.07
N THR A 388 19.27 23.26 13.01
CA THR A 388 19.30 24.48 12.17
C THR A 388 17.96 24.71 11.46
N ALA A 389 17.23 23.63 11.12
CA ALA A 389 15.89 23.69 10.55
C ALA A 389 14.78 24.00 11.58
N GLY A 390 15.14 24.30 12.84
CA GLY A 390 14.21 24.72 13.89
C GLY A 390 13.58 23.58 14.69
N MET A 391 14.11 22.36 14.58
CA MET A 391 13.70 21.24 15.43
C MET A 391 14.42 21.29 16.77
N THR A 392 13.82 20.69 17.81
CA THR A 392 14.44 20.52 19.13
C THR A 392 14.88 19.08 19.33
N HIS A 393 15.98 18.85 20.04
CA HIS A 393 16.39 17.50 20.45
C HIS A 393 15.72 17.17 21.78
N GLU A 394 14.84 16.17 21.80
CA GLU A 394 14.00 15.82 22.95
C GLU A 394 14.47 14.55 23.69
N GLY A 395 15.57 13.94 23.23
CA GLY A 395 16.18 12.79 23.90
C GLY A 395 16.60 11.70 22.94
N SER A 396 16.91 10.53 23.49
CA SER A 396 17.31 9.36 22.71
C SER A 396 16.52 8.12 23.14
N ALA A 397 16.42 7.15 22.23
CA ALA A 397 15.78 5.87 22.49
C ALA A 397 16.75 4.72 22.18
N PRO A 398 17.23 3.98 23.21
CA PRO A 398 18.07 2.81 23.00
C PRO A 398 17.36 1.75 22.15
N ALA A 399 18.03 1.30 21.10
CA ALA A 399 17.60 0.27 20.18
C ALA A 399 18.26 -1.05 20.57
N MET A 400 17.43 -2.05 20.86
CA MET A 400 17.88 -3.32 21.42
C MET A 400 17.41 -4.51 20.58
N ALA A 401 18.22 -5.57 20.57
CA ALA A 401 17.87 -6.84 19.94
C ALA A 401 18.27 -8.05 20.79
N ALA A 402 17.60 -9.18 20.60
CA ALA A 402 17.91 -10.47 21.21
C ALA A 402 17.79 -11.61 20.19
N ASP A 403 18.61 -12.65 20.38
CA ASP A 403 18.31 -13.97 19.84
C ASP A 403 17.20 -14.59 20.71
N LEU A 404 16.08 -14.95 20.12
CA LEU A 404 14.92 -15.49 20.81
C LEU A 404 15.19 -16.89 21.40
N ASP A 405 16.18 -17.60 20.88
CA ASP A 405 16.64 -18.87 21.47
C ASP A 405 17.31 -18.66 22.85
N ASP A 406 17.84 -17.45 23.12
CA ASP A 406 18.45 -17.07 24.41
C ASP A 406 17.44 -16.43 25.38
N VAL A 407 16.22 -16.11 24.91
CA VAL A 407 15.16 -15.52 25.73
C VAL A 407 14.42 -16.66 26.45
N PRO A 408 14.12 -16.54 27.77
CA PRO A 408 13.39 -17.57 28.51
C PRO A 408 11.88 -17.55 28.18
N LEU A 409 11.51 -17.94 26.96
CA LEU A 409 10.14 -17.86 26.43
C LEU A 409 9.15 -18.78 27.15
N GLU A 410 9.65 -19.83 27.78
CA GLU A 410 8.86 -20.81 28.56
C GLU A 410 8.62 -20.37 30.01
N GLU A 411 9.15 -19.23 30.45
CA GLU A 411 8.91 -18.72 31.81
C GLU A 411 7.42 -18.37 31.99
N PRO A 412 6.76 -18.89 33.04
CA PRO A 412 5.35 -18.61 33.29
C PRO A 412 5.16 -17.18 33.83
N PRO A 413 3.97 -16.59 33.65
CA PRO A 413 3.63 -15.31 34.27
C PRO A 413 3.74 -15.38 35.80
N PRO A 414 4.11 -14.27 36.48
CA PRO A 414 4.12 -14.22 37.94
C PRO A 414 2.72 -14.43 38.52
N ALA A 415 2.66 -14.94 39.76
CA ALA A 415 1.40 -15.19 40.45
C ALA A 415 0.50 -13.93 40.48
N GLY A 416 -0.77 -14.11 40.14
CA GLY A 416 -1.76 -13.03 40.10
C GLY A 416 -1.78 -12.21 38.80
N LEU A 417 -1.00 -12.57 37.79
CA LEU A 417 -1.11 -12.00 36.44
C LEU A 417 -1.67 -13.04 35.46
N GLU A 418 -2.82 -12.74 34.88
CA GLU A 418 -3.39 -13.48 33.76
C GLU A 418 -3.09 -12.73 32.46
N ILE A 419 -2.51 -13.40 31.46
CA ILE A 419 -2.20 -12.79 30.16
C ILE A 419 -3.08 -13.44 29.10
N VAL A 420 -3.87 -12.62 28.39
CA VAL A 420 -4.77 -13.09 27.34
C VAL A 420 -4.59 -12.27 26.06
N PRO A 421 -4.76 -12.90 24.87
CA PRO A 421 -4.71 -12.17 23.61
C PRO A 421 -5.94 -11.26 23.46
N VAL A 422 -5.74 -10.11 22.82
CA VAL A 422 -6.83 -9.22 22.42
C VAL A 422 -7.51 -9.79 21.17
N THR A 423 -8.78 -10.14 21.29
CA THR A 423 -9.53 -10.87 20.24
C THR A 423 -10.89 -10.25 19.91
N ASP A 424 -11.29 -9.21 20.64
CA ASP A 424 -12.54 -8.50 20.44
C ASP A 424 -12.41 -7.01 20.77
N THR A 425 -13.46 -6.25 20.45
CA THR A 425 -13.47 -4.79 20.64
C THR A 425 -13.36 -4.38 22.10
N ALA A 426 -13.92 -5.18 23.01
CA ALA A 426 -13.92 -4.85 24.44
C ALA A 426 -12.50 -4.94 25.01
N THR A 427 -11.79 -6.03 24.70
CA THR A 427 -10.39 -6.24 25.10
C THR A 427 -9.44 -5.28 24.39
N LEU A 428 -9.76 -4.87 23.15
CA LEU A 428 -9.02 -3.81 22.46
C LEU A 428 -9.21 -2.47 23.15
N ASP A 429 -10.42 -2.16 23.62
CA ASP A 429 -10.68 -0.92 24.33
C ASP A 429 -9.89 -0.82 25.63
N GLU A 430 -9.90 -1.89 26.43
CA GLU A 430 -9.10 -1.98 27.66
C GLU A 430 -7.58 -1.87 27.37
N PHE A 431 -7.11 -2.45 26.27
CA PHE A 431 -5.73 -2.31 25.81
C PHE A 431 -5.37 -0.84 25.51
N LEU A 432 -6.24 -0.14 24.78
CA LEU A 432 -6.02 1.27 24.44
C LEU A 432 -6.07 2.18 25.67
N GLU A 433 -6.93 1.87 26.64
CA GLU A 433 -7.01 2.61 27.91
C GLU A 433 -5.70 2.53 28.70
N VAL A 434 -5.09 1.33 28.82
CA VAL A 434 -3.81 1.18 29.53
C VAL A 434 -2.67 1.90 28.81
N ILE A 435 -2.62 1.85 27.47
CA ILE A 435 -1.60 2.60 26.71
C ILE A 435 -1.79 4.10 26.87
N ALA A 436 -3.01 4.59 26.73
CA ALA A 436 -3.30 6.01 26.92
C ALA A 436 -2.93 6.47 28.34
N ALA A 437 -3.18 5.63 29.34
CA ALA A 437 -2.82 5.90 30.73
C ALA A 437 -1.31 5.99 30.97
N ASP A 438 -0.53 5.10 30.36
CA ASP A 438 0.92 5.02 30.55
C ASP A 438 1.68 6.09 29.76
N TRP A 439 1.25 6.40 28.54
CA TRP A 439 2.02 7.22 27.58
C TRP A 439 1.63 8.69 27.52
N LEU A 440 0.44 9.07 28.01
CA LEU A 440 -0.04 10.46 27.90
C LEU A 440 -0.01 11.22 29.23
N GLU A 441 0.76 10.73 30.23
CA GLU A 441 0.80 11.28 31.60
C GLU A 441 -0.59 11.33 32.25
N TRP A 442 -1.09 10.17 32.67
CA TRP A 442 -2.34 10.09 33.43
C TRP A 442 -2.16 10.52 34.89
N ALA A 443 -2.52 11.78 35.17
CA ALA A 443 -2.74 12.24 36.52
C ALA A 443 -4.21 12.01 36.92
N ALA A 444 -4.43 11.10 37.88
CA ALA A 444 -5.58 11.12 38.78
C ALA A 444 -7.00 11.09 38.14
N GLY A 445 -7.26 10.13 37.25
CA GLY A 445 -8.64 9.63 37.05
C GLY A 445 -9.52 10.36 36.02
N GLU A 446 -9.02 11.39 35.33
CA GLU A 446 -9.71 11.99 34.18
C GLU A 446 -8.76 12.13 32.98
N HIS A 447 -9.23 11.74 31.80
CA HIS A 447 -8.46 11.94 30.57
C HIS A 447 -8.35 13.43 30.24
N THR A 448 -7.17 13.95 29.89
CA THR A 448 -7.04 15.31 29.34
C THR A 448 -7.84 15.45 28.03
N PRO A 449 -8.23 16.66 27.61
CA PRO A 449 -8.92 16.85 26.33
C PRO A 449 -8.16 16.29 25.12
N VAL A 450 -6.82 16.29 25.16
CA VAL A 450 -5.96 15.67 24.14
C VAL A 450 -6.10 14.15 24.20
N GLN A 451 -5.94 13.55 25.38
CA GLN A 451 -6.11 12.11 25.58
C GLN A 451 -7.49 11.62 25.12
N ARG A 452 -8.57 12.34 25.45
CA ARG A 452 -9.92 11.97 25.00
C ARG A 452 -10.06 12.00 23.48
N ARG A 453 -9.49 13.02 22.82
CA ARG A 453 -9.52 13.12 21.35
C ARG A 453 -8.68 12.01 20.71
N THR A 454 -7.50 11.74 21.24
CA THR A 454 -6.60 10.69 20.76
C THR A 454 -7.22 9.30 20.94
N LEU A 455 -7.76 9.01 22.13
CA LEU A 455 -8.43 7.74 22.39
C LEU A 455 -9.69 7.57 21.54
N ALA A 456 -10.50 8.62 21.37
CA ALA A 456 -11.66 8.59 20.47
C ALA A 456 -11.27 8.35 19.01
N ALA A 457 -10.16 8.95 18.56
CA ALA A 457 -9.60 8.70 17.24
C ALA A 457 -9.12 7.26 17.10
N TRP A 458 -8.34 6.75 18.06
CA TRP A 458 -7.87 5.37 18.09
C TRP A 458 -9.03 4.38 18.07
N ARG A 459 -10.08 4.58 18.88
CA ARG A 459 -11.31 3.75 18.87
C ARG A 459 -12.03 3.73 17.53
N ARG A 460 -11.98 4.84 16.79
CA ARG A 460 -12.62 4.98 15.48
C ARG A 460 -11.78 4.38 14.36
N GLU A 461 -10.46 4.52 14.45
CA GLU A 461 -9.54 4.34 13.34
C GLU A 461 -8.77 3.02 13.44
N ILE A 462 -8.44 2.54 14.64
CA ILE A 462 -7.83 1.22 14.83
C ILE A 462 -8.89 0.17 14.48
N PRO A 463 -8.76 -0.53 13.34
CA PRO A 463 -9.78 -1.44 12.86
C PRO A 463 -9.77 -2.69 13.74
N LEU A 464 -10.96 -3.25 13.89
CA LEU A 464 -11.27 -4.53 14.56
C LEU A 464 -10.69 -5.73 13.80
N ARG A 465 -9.39 -5.71 13.46
CA ARG A 465 -8.69 -6.80 12.77
C ARG A 465 -8.30 -7.86 13.79
N PHE A 466 -9.29 -8.64 14.24
CA PHE A 466 -9.06 -9.81 15.09
C PHE A 466 -8.75 -11.08 14.29
N ALA A 467 -9.00 -11.07 12.97
CA ALA A 467 -8.94 -12.24 12.13
C ALA A 467 -7.90 -12.08 11.01
N ARG A 468 -7.01 -13.08 10.91
CA ARG A 468 -6.08 -13.42 9.81
C ARG A 468 -4.58 -13.20 10.04
N GLU A 469 -4.14 -12.95 11.27
CA GLU A 469 -2.72 -13.11 11.61
C GLU A 469 -2.46 -14.54 12.12
N PRO A 470 -1.33 -15.17 11.77
CA PRO A 470 -0.98 -16.51 12.25
C PRO A 470 -0.76 -16.54 13.78
N VAL A 471 -0.57 -15.37 14.39
CA VAL A 471 -0.41 -15.17 15.83
C VAL A 471 -1.19 -13.94 16.29
N PRO A 472 -1.71 -13.90 17.54
CA PRO A 472 -2.23 -12.66 18.10
C PRO A 472 -1.17 -11.57 18.03
N LEU A 473 -1.56 -10.33 17.74
CA LEU A 473 -0.62 -9.19 17.71
C LEU A 473 -0.58 -8.44 19.04
N ARG A 474 -1.55 -8.66 19.93
CA ARG A 474 -1.78 -7.86 21.13
C ARG A 474 -2.17 -8.74 22.31
N TRP A 475 -1.70 -8.35 23.49
CA TRP A 475 -2.04 -8.99 24.76
C TRP A 475 -2.38 -7.94 25.81
N ILE A 476 -3.28 -8.34 26.70
CA ILE A 476 -3.60 -7.64 27.93
C ILE A 476 -3.22 -8.52 29.12
N GLY A 477 -2.70 -7.90 30.17
CA GLY A 477 -2.39 -8.51 31.45
C GLY A 477 -3.41 -8.06 32.50
N ARG A 478 -4.16 -9.00 33.05
CA ARG A 478 -5.12 -8.77 34.14
C ARG A 478 -4.51 -9.12 35.49
N ALA A 479 -4.62 -8.20 36.44
CA ALA A 479 -4.31 -8.43 37.84
C ALA A 479 -5.38 -7.73 38.69
N ASP A 480 -5.71 -8.32 39.84
CA ASP A 480 -6.64 -7.72 40.81
C ASP A 480 -8.01 -7.35 40.16
N GLY A 481 -8.46 -8.17 39.20
CA GLY A 481 -9.73 -8.00 38.48
C GLY A 481 -9.75 -6.92 37.39
N ARG A 482 -8.61 -6.32 37.04
CA ARG A 482 -8.51 -5.22 36.06
C ARG A 482 -7.40 -5.45 35.05
N VAL A 483 -7.51 -4.87 33.85
CA VAL A 483 -6.39 -4.80 32.89
C VAL A 483 -5.39 -3.76 33.37
N VAL A 484 -4.13 -4.18 33.57
CA VAL A 484 -3.08 -3.34 34.15
C VAL A 484 -1.79 -3.33 33.35
N ALA A 485 -1.67 -4.19 32.34
CA ALA A 485 -0.50 -4.28 31.48
C ALA A 485 -0.88 -4.63 30.05
N THR A 486 -0.02 -4.27 29.09
CA THR A 486 -0.21 -4.53 27.66
C THR A 486 1.09 -4.95 27.00
N SER A 487 0.98 -5.66 25.88
CA SER A 487 2.08 -5.81 24.91
C SER A 487 1.56 -5.95 23.49
N ARG A 488 2.38 -5.55 22.52
CA ARG A 488 2.14 -5.75 21.09
C ARG A 488 3.37 -6.33 20.41
N ALA A 489 3.14 -7.25 19.49
CA ALA A 489 4.14 -7.76 18.56
C ALA A 489 3.90 -7.19 17.15
N CYS A 490 4.98 -6.89 16.44
CA CYS A 490 5.01 -6.66 15.00
C CYS A 490 5.78 -7.82 14.37
N ILE A 491 5.14 -8.54 13.45
CA ILE A 491 5.81 -9.58 12.65
C ILE A 491 6.09 -8.98 11.27
N GLY A 492 7.20 -8.27 11.18
CA GLY A 492 7.60 -7.50 9.99
C GLY A 492 9.10 -7.60 9.75
N ALA A 493 9.56 -7.30 8.53
CA ALA A 493 10.99 -7.26 8.15
C ALA A 493 11.83 -8.53 8.44
N GLY A 494 11.21 -9.64 8.82
CA GLY A 494 11.84 -10.91 9.15
C GLY A 494 12.19 -11.04 10.64
N VAL A 495 11.64 -10.17 11.49
CA VAL A 495 11.89 -10.13 12.95
C VAL A 495 10.59 -9.99 13.76
N ALA A 496 10.70 -10.18 15.07
CA ALA A 496 9.64 -9.97 16.04
C ALA A 496 9.87 -8.63 16.78
N GLY A 497 9.23 -7.57 16.29
CA GLY A 497 9.26 -6.25 16.92
C GLY A 497 8.32 -6.15 18.12
N LEU A 498 8.75 -5.50 19.20
CA LEU A 498 7.94 -5.30 20.40
C LEU A 498 7.55 -3.84 20.59
N TYR A 499 6.26 -3.62 20.84
CA TYR A 499 5.66 -2.30 20.97
C TYR A 499 4.61 -2.30 22.08
N ALA A 500 4.25 -1.11 22.56
CA ALA A 500 3.18 -0.93 23.55
C ALA A 500 3.32 -1.82 24.80
N ILE A 501 4.56 -2.06 25.24
CA ILE A 501 4.85 -2.71 26.51
C ILE A 501 4.59 -1.69 27.62
N SER A 502 3.44 -1.80 28.28
CA SER A 502 3.04 -0.87 29.32
C SER A 502 2.59 -1.62 30.56
N THR A 503 2.79 -1.00 31.73
CA THR A 503 2.28 -1.47 33.02
C THR A 503 1.91 -0.25 33.84
N LEU A 504 0.65 -0.18 34.27
CA LEU A 504 0.13 0.92 35.09
C LEU A 504 1.04 1.15 36.31
N ALA A 505 1.26 2.42 36.66
CA ALA A 505 2.19 2.81 37.72
C ALA A 505 1.96 2.06 39.05
N SER A 506 0.69 1.84 39.41
CA SER A 506 0.27 1.11 40.61
C SER A 506 0.64 -0.38 40.63
N HIS A 507 1.04 -0.96 39.49
CA HIS A 507 1.34 -2.39 39.33
C HIS A 507 2.78 -2.65 38.84
N ARG A 508 3.63 -1.61 38.78
CA ARG A 508 5.05 -1.74 38.42
C ARG A 508 5.85 -2.47 39.51
N GLY A 509 7.02 -2.99 39.14
CA GLY A 509 7.90 -3.72 40.08
C GLY A 509 7.46 -5.15 40.42
N ARG A 510 6.33 -5.62 39.88
CA ARG A 510 5.77 -6.98 40.10
C ARG A 510 6.19 -8.01 39.04
N GLY A 511 7.11 -7.65 38.14
CA GLY A 511 7.55 -8.52 37.03
C GLY A 511 6.63 -8.53 35.80
N PHE A 512 5.54 -7.74 35.79
CA PHE A 512 4.53 -7.80 34.73
C PHE A 512 5.09 -7.42 33.35
N GLY A 513 5.91 -6.36 33.25
CA GLY A 513 6.56 -6.00 31.98
C GLY A 513 7.41 -7.12 31.38
N ARG A 514 8.13 -7.90 32.21
CA ARG A 514 8.89 -9.08 31.76
C ARG A 514 7.96 -10.13 31.16
N ALA A 515 6.88 -10.45 31.86
CA ALA A 515 5.91 -11.46 31.45
C ALA A 515 5.17 -11.06 30.16
N MET A 516 4.78 -9.78 30.02
CA MET A 516 4.13 -9.27 28.82
C MET A 516 5.06 -9.29 27.60
N THR A 517 6.36 -9.02 27.79
CA THR A 517 7.39 -9.14 26.74
C THR A 517 7.52 -10.58 26.26
N ILE A 518 7.66 -11.53 27.19
CA ILE A 518 7.74 -12.97 26.85
C ILE A 518 6.49 -13.43 26.09
N ALA A 519 5.30 -13.02 26.57
CA ALA A 519 4.03 -13.40 25.93
C ALA A 519 3.92 -12.90 24.48
N ALA A 520 4.50 -11.73 24.17
CA ALA A 520 4.49 -11.19 22.81
C ALA A 520 5.51 -11.86 21.88
N LEU A 521 6.66 -12.31 22.40
CA LEU A 521 7.71 -12.96 21.60
C LEU A 521 7.41 -14.43 21.32
N ARG A 522 6.80 -15.15 22.28
CA ARG A 522 6.60 -16.60 22.20
C ARG A 522 5.90 -17.05 20.90
N PRO A 523 4.83 -16.39 20.43
CA PRO A 523 4.17 -16.81 19.19
C PRO A 523 5.03 -16.57 17.94
N ALA A 524 5.85 -15.52 17.92
CA ALA A 524 6.76 -15.27 16.80
C ALA A 524 7.82 -16.37 16.69
N HIS A 525 8.37 -16.77 17.84
CA HIS A 525 9.36 -17.86 17.93
C HIS A 525 8.77 -19.20 17.47
N SER A 526 7.53 -19.52 17.86
CA SER A 526 6.89 -20.79 17.47
C SER A 526 6.66 -20.94 15.97
N ILE A 527 6.64 -19.84 15.22
CA ILE A 527 6.55 -19.82 13.75
C ILE A 527 7.91 -19.58 13.06
N GLY A 528 9.02 -19.67 13.80
CA GLY A 528 10.38 -19.70 13.28
C GLY A 528 11.13 -18.37 13.25
N TYR A 529 10.61 -17.30 13.88
CA TYR A 529 11.35 -16.06 14.02
C TYR A 529 12.39 -16.19 15.12
N ARG A 530 13.62 -15.77 14.81
CA ARG A 530 14.75 -15.90 15.73
C ARG A 530 15.18 -14.57 16.36
N ILE A 531 14.85 -13.44 15.75
CA ILE A 531 15.34 -12.13 16.20
C ILE A 531 14.19 -11.34 16.80
N GLY A 532 14.33 -10.93 18.07
CA GLY A 532 13.44 -9.97 18.72
C GLY A 532 14.07 -8.58 18.73
N VAL A 533 13.30 -7.54 18.43
CA VAL A 533 13.79 -6.14 18.41
C VAL A 533 12.84 -5.20 19.14
N LEU A 534 13.38 -4.12 19.71
CA LEU A 534 12.60 -3.09 20.40
C LEU A 534 13.38 -1.78 20.54
N GLN A 535 12.66 -0.72 20.93
CA GLN A 535 13.27 0.45 21.55
C GLN A 535 12.81 0.58 22.99
N SER A 536 13.76 0.83 23.89
CA SER A 536 13.52 0.82 25.33
C SER A 536 13.32 2.22 25.88
N SER A 537 12.40 2.37 26.83
CA SER A 537 12.44 3.50 27.76
C SER A 537 13.49 3.25 28.85
N ASP A 538 13.89 4.31 29.57
CA ASP A 538 14.78 4.21 30.73
C ASP A 538 14.30 3.18 31.76
N LEU A 539 12.99 3.13 31.99
CA LEU A 539 12.37 2.19 32.92
C LEU A 539 12.43 0.74 32.40
N GLY A 540 12.26 0.55 31.10
CA GLY A 540 12.23 -0.78 30.46
C GLY A 540 13.61 -1.38 30.22
N HIS A 541 14.65 -0.56 30.03
CA HIS A 541 16.00 -0.98 29.64
C HIS A 541 16.56 -2.14 30.46
N ARG A 542 16.50 -2.02 31.80
CA ARG A 542 16.99 -3.06 32.73
C ARG A 542 16.20 -4.36 32.62
N VAL A 543 14.90 -4.30 32.30
CA VAL A 543 14.05 -5.48 32.13
C VAL A 543 14.49 -6.24 30.88
N TYR A 544 14.67 -5.54 29.75
CA TYR A 544 15.07 -6.14 28.49
C TYR A 544 16.48 -6.74 28.55
N ARG A 545 17.43 -6.05 29.19
CA ARG A 545 18.77 -6.60 29.45
C ARG A 545 18.75 -7.93 30.22
N LYS A 546 17.86 -8.07 31.21
CA LYS A 546 17.68 -9.33 31.96
C LYS A 546 16.95 -10.42 31.17
N LEU A 547 16.36 -10.09 30.04
CA LEU A 547 15.74 -11.03 29.11
C LEU A 547 16.69 -11.49 28.00
N GLY A 548 17.90 -10.93 27.92
CA GLY A 548 18.87 -11.27 26.87
C GLY A 548 18.98 -10.22 25.76
N PHE A 549 18.23 -9.12 25.83
CA PHE A 549 18.38 -8.03 24.87
C PHE A 549 19.68 -7.25 25.11
N ARG A 550 20.38 -6.96 24.01
CA ARG A 550 21.56 -6.10 23.95
C ARG A 550 21.21 -4.81 23.24
N GLU A 551 21.68 -3.69 23.80
CA GLU A 551 21.66 -2.40 23.14
C GLU A 551 22.74 -2.38 22.05
N LEU A 552 22.36 -1.94 20.85
CA LEU A 552 23.27 -1.87 19.70
C LEU A 552 23.58 -0.43 19.31
N PHE A 553 22.59 0.45 19.43
CA PHE A 553 22.71 1.89 19.21
C PHE A 553 21.55 2.61 19.88
N SER A 554 21.53 3.94 19.83
CA SER A 554 20.40 4.77 20.24
C SER A 554 19.95 5.64 19.07
N TYR A 555 18.65 5.81 18.93
CA TYR A 555 18.08 6.82 18.05
C TYR A 555 18.14 8.17 18.74
N ASP A 556 18.62 9.21 18.06
CA ASP A 556 18.42 10.59 18.52
C ASP A 556 17.06 11.09 18.02
N ILE A 557 16.28 11.68 18.92
CA ILE A 557 14.89 12.08 18.64
C ILE A 557 14.81 13.60 18.55
N TYR A 558 14.47 14.07 17.36
CA TYR A 558 14.23 15.48 17.08
C TYR A 558 12.73 15.73 16.89
N VAL A 559 12.21 16.81 17.46
CA VAL A 559 10.79 17.13 17.42
C VAL A 559 10.58 18.46 16.72
N HIS A 560 9.58 18.49 15.84
CA HIS A 560 9.06 19.71 15.26
C HIS A 560 7.62 19.89 15.78
N PRO A 561 7.31 20.97 16.53
CA PRO A 561 6.03 21.12 17.24
C PRO A 561 4.82 21.29 16.30
N GLY A 562 5.05 21.60 15.02
CA GLY A 562 4.01 21.92 14.05
C GLY A 562 3.71 23.42 14.03
N PRO A 563 2.76 23.88 13.18
CA PRO A 563 2.37 25.29 13.17
C PRO A 563 1.64 25.68 14.46
N THR A 564 2.07 26.78 15.08
CA THR A 564 1.40 27.46 16.20
C THR A 564 0.13 28.18 15.77
#